data_AF-F4Q966-F1
#
_entry.id   AF-F4Q966-F1
#
_cell.length_a   1.000
_cell.length_b   1.000
_cell.length_c   1.000
_cell.angle_alpha   90.00
_cell.angle_beta   90.00
_cell.angle_gamma   90.00
#
_symmetry.space_group_name_H-M   'P 1'
#
loop_
_entity.id
_entity.type
_entity.pdbx_description
1 polymer ?
#
loop_
_entity_poly.entity_id
_entity_poly.type
_entity_poly.pdbx_seq_one_letter_code
_entity_poly.pdbx_strand_id
1 'polypeptide(L)'
;MAMMLIHNNNNNNNNKKKKNSKDDSNDNNNNSKKGPLEEAIEEKIRIITEKDFQVEYIQRVSDRYDQLVNTMIPDLIESFTILEKNWNLVNFINNPDELINKLDFDKDGATSFEIHHYIDPKDIKSINQLSKFIEGKLFTISISLSELYTMLQVICPSMDQTDSHSKILIAALVSNLVGYAKGYVDGFNVLEPLAVRKSPIYKIQKHKEIKDLESLENEFKYKRIALCCSYTKRILASLYCLLNFLQKNQSNFDEIKIQTNKAR
;
A
#
# COMPACT_ATOMS: atom_id res chain seq x y z
N MET A 1 8.88 29.94 7.62
CA MET A 1 9.31 30.38 8.95
C MET A 1 8.16 31.11 9.60
N ALA A 2 7.41 30.44 10.47
CA ALA A 2 6.46 31.04 11.42
C ALA A 2 6.06 29.96 12.44
N MET A 3 6.65 30.02 13.63
CA MET A 3 6.17 29.34 14.83
C MET A 3 5.02 30.14 15.43
N MET A 4 3.99 29.47 15.95
CA MET A 4 3.15 30.04 17.01
C MET A 4 2.97 29.02 18.13
N LEU A 5 3.56 29.39 19.26
CA LEU A 5 3.30 28.90 20.61
C LEU A 5 1.94 29.44 21.07
N ILE A 6 1.15 28.63 21.79
CA ILE A 6 0.17 29.15 22.74
C ILE A 6 0.45 28.51 24.10
N HIS A 7 0.57 29.42 25.07
CA HIS A 7 0.90 29.22 26.47
C HIS A 7 -0.27 28.64 27.29
N ASN A 8 0.14 27.93 28.34
CA ASN A 8 -0.61 27.69 29.57
C ASN A 8 -1.21 28.96 30.16
N ASN A 9 -2.34 28.82 30.85
CA ASN A 9 -2.63 29.66 32.01
C ASN A 9 -3.24 28.87 33.17
N ASN A 10 -2.51 28.93 34.29
CA ASN A 10 -2.92 28.55 35.63
C ASN A 10 -4.00 29.50 36.17
N ASN A 11 -4.91 28.99 37.00
CA ASN A 11 -5.08 29.43 38.41
C ASN A 11 -6.16 28.56 39.09
N ASN A 12 -5.81 27.74 40.09
CA ASN A 12 -5.72 28.05 41.53
C ASN A 12 -7.06 28.45 42.17
N ASN A 13 -7.63 27.58 43.04
CA ASN A 13 -7.55 27.84 44.48
C ASN A 13 -8.11 26.71 45.37
N ASN A 14 -7.29 26.42 46.38
CA ASN A 14 -7.49 25.71 47.64
C ASN A 14 -8.88 25.82 48.31
N ASN A 15 -9.29 24.73 48.99
CA ASN A 15 -9.45 24.82 50.45
C ASN A 15 -9.40 23.47 51.21
N LYS A 16 -8.81 23.55 52.41
CA LYS A 16 -8.37 22.50 53.34
C LYS A 16 -9.45 21.99 54.30
N LYS A 17 -9.17 20.80 54.88
CA LYS A 17 -9.54 20.27 56.23
C LYS A 17 -11.01 19.79 56.36
N LYS A 18 -11.35 18.62 56.93
CA LYS A 18 -10.89 17.95 58.16
C LYS A 18 -11.57 16.54 58.32
N LYS A 19 -10.84 15.57 58.93
CA LYS A 19 -11.22 14.52 59.92
C LYS A 19 -12.43 13.55 59.73
N ASN A 20 -12.07 12.26 59.77
CA ASN A 20 -12.63 11.09 60.50
C ASN A 20 -14.14 10.78 60.53
N SER A 21 -14.51 9.61 60.01
CA SER A 21 -15.38 8.58 60.62
C SER A 21 -15.46 7.38 59.65
N LYS A 22 -14.97 6.20 60.04
CA LYS A 22 -15.74 5.04 60.51
C LYS A 22 -16.68 4.43 59.45
N ASP A 23 -16.36 3.18 59.12
CA ASP A 23 -17.25 2.07 58.80
C ASP A 23 -18.64 2.43 58.27
N ASP A 24 -18.84 2.17 56.99
CA ASP A 24 -20.05 1.51 56.53
C ASP A 24 -19.70 0.63 55.33
N SER A 25 -19.69 -0.67 55.60
CA SER A 25 -19.84 -1.75 54.64
C SER A 25 -20.98 -1.43 53.69
N ASN A 26 -20.67 -1.24 52.41
CA ASN A 26 -21.67 -1.28 51.37
C ASN A 26 -21.19 -2.23 50.27
N ASP A 27 -21.65 -3.48 50.38
CA ASP A 27 -21.66 -4.50 49.34
C ASP A 27 -22.45 -3.96 48.14
N ASN A 28 -21.79 -3.14 47.31
CA ASN A 28 -22.32 -2.83 45.98
C ASN A 28 -21.82 -3.90 45.01
N ASN A 29 -22.53 -5.03 45.06
CA ASN A 29 -22.49 -6.07 44.05
C ASN A 29 -23.14 -5.51 42.76
N ASN A 30 -22.40 -4.64 42.05
CA ASN A 30 -22.78 -4.10 40.75
C ASN A 30 -22.63 -5.21 39.69
N ASN A 31 -23.57 -6.15 39.71
CA ASN A 31 -23.93 -6.93 38.53
C ASN A 31 -24.72 -6.01 37.59
N SER A 32 -24.04 -5.05 36.95
CA SER A 32 -24.60 -4.40 35.78
C SER A 32 -24.70 -5.47 34.69
N LYS A 33 -25.91 -6.00 34.48
CA LYS A 33 -26.21 -6.84 33.31
C LYS A 33 -25.77 -6.06 32.08
N LYS A 34 -24.74 -6.56 31.41
CA LYS A 34 -24.25 -6.00 30.15
C LYS A 34 -25.42 -5.99 29.17
N GLY A 35 -25.55 -4.92 28.40
CA GLY A 35 -26.59 -4.82 27.39
C GLY A 35 -26.41 -5.89 26.31
N PRO A 36 -27.47 -6.27 25.57
CA PRO A 36 -27.39 -7.26 24.50
C PRO A 36 -26.34 -6.92 23.42
N LEU A 37 -26.06 -5.63 23.24
CA LEU A 37 -25.03 -5.14 22.32
C LEU A 37 -23.61 -5.36 22.87
N GLU A 38 -23.41 -5.17 24.17
CA GLU A 38 -22.12 -5.38 24.83
C GLU A 38 -21.79 -6.86 24.91
N GLU A 39 -22.78 -7.72 25.19
CA GLU A 39 -22.63 -9.17 25.10
C GLU A 39 -22.34 -9.64 23.67
N ALA A 40 -22.99 -9.07 22.65
CA ALA A 40 -22.70 -9.40 21.25
C ALA A 40 -21.32 -8.91 20.78
N ILE A 41 -20.84 -7.78 21.28
CA ILE A 41 -19.48 -7.28 21.03
C ILE A 41 -18.45 -8.17 21.73
N GLU A 42 -18.69 -8.55 22.99
CA GLU A 42 -17.81 -9.47 23.72
C GLU A 42 -17.77 -10.86 23.12
N GLU A 43 -18.89 -11.38 22.63
CA GLU A 43 -18.94 -12.66 21.91
C GLU A 43 -18.16 -12.58 20.59
N LYS A 44 -18.30 -11.48 19.83
CA LYS A 44 -17.48 -11.27 18.62
C LYS A 44 -15.99 -11.14 18.93
N ILE A 45 -15.64 -10.43 20.00
CA ILE A 45 -14.25 -10.34 20.48
C ILE A 45 -13.76 -11.72 20.89
N ARG A 46 -14.57 -12.52 21.61
CA ARG A 46 -14.24 -13.89 22.03
C ARG A 46 -14.00 -14.80 20.84
N ILE A 47 -14.86 -14.79 19.82
CA ILE A 47 -14.71 -15.57 18.58
C ILE A 47 -13.43 -15.15 17.82
N ILE A 48 -13.10 -13.86 17.79
CA ILE A 48 -11.83 -13.37 17.22
C ILE A 48 -10.62 -13.81 18.06
N THR A 49 -10.79 -13.95 19.38
CA THR A 49 -9.75 -14.47 20.30
C THR A 49 -9.75 -16.00 20.44
N GLU A 50 -10.73 -16.70 19.86
CA GLU A 50 -10.81 -18.16 19.90
C GLU A 50 -9.67 -18.75 19.05
N LYS A 51 -9.01 -19.75 19.63
CA LYS A 51 -7.73 -20.29 19.18
C LYS A 51 -7.74 -20.81 17.74
N ASP A 52 -8.89 -21.23 17.23
CA ASP A 52 -9.06 -21.75 15.87
C ASP A 52 -8.99 -20.64 14.81
N PHE A 53 -9.47 -19.43 15.13
CA PHE A 53 -9.39 -18.28 14.22
C PHE A 53 -7.95 -17.84 14.00
N GLN A 54 -7.10 -17.87 15.03
CA GLN A 54 -5.68 -17.54 14.91
C GLN A 54 -4.92 -18.55 14.05
N VAL A 55 -5.23 -19.84 14.16
CA VAL A 55 -4.59 -20.89 13.33
C VAL A 55 -4.90 -20.69 11.85
N GLU A 56 -6.18 -20.44 11.54
CA GLU A 56 -6.60 -20.14 10.16
C GLU A 56 -5.90 -18.88 9.63
N TYR A 57 -5.75 -17.85 10.46
CA TYR A 57 -5.09 -16.61 10.08
C TYR A 57 -3.59 -16.79 9.83
N ILE A 58 -2.88 -17.57 10.65
CA ILE A 58 -1.45 -17.89 10.46
C ILE A 58 -1.24 -18.66 9.16
N GLN A 59 -2.13 -19.61 8.84
CA GLN A 59 -2.04 -20.33 7.58
C GLN A 59 -2.25 -19.37 6.40
N ARG A 60 -3.25 -18.48 6.47
CA ARG A 60 -3.45 -17.43 5.46
C ARG A 60 -2.25 -16.49 5.32
N VAL A 61 -1.56 -16.14 6.42
CA VAL A 61 -0.30 -15.36 6.38
C VAL A 61 0.77 -16.12 5.61
N SER A 62 0.95 -17.41 5.93
CA SER A 62 1.93 -18.28 5.28
C SER A 62 1.65 -18.37 3.78
N ASP A 63 0.40 -18.70 3.40
CA ASP A 63 -0.01 -18.84 2.00
C ASP A 63 0.18 -17.52 1.24
N ARG A 64 -0.16 -16.39 1.85
CA ARG A 64 -0.02 -15.07 1.22
C ARG A 64 1.43 -14.66 1.05
N TYR A 65 2.25 -14.94 2.05
CA TYR A 65 3.68 -14.70 1.99
C TYR A 65 4.35 -15.59 0.93
N ASP A 66 4.02 -16.88 0.90
CA ASP A 66 4.55 -17.83 -0.08
C ASP A 66 4.11 -17.44 -1.51
N GLN A 67 2.87 -17.03 -1.69
CA GLN A 67 2.38 -16.50 -2.96
C GLN A 67 3.15 -15.26 -3.41
N LEU A 68 3.48 -14.34 -2.50
CA LEU A 68 4.27 -13.15 -2.82
C LEU A 68 5.67 -13.51 -3.28
N VAL A 69 6.37 -14.37 -2.51
CA VAL A 69 7.79 -14.70 -2.74
C VAL A 69 7.97 -15.62 -3.93
N ASN A 70 7.13 -16.64 -4.07
CA ASN A 70 7.36 -17.73 -5.01
C ASN A 70 6.64 -17.55 -6.35
N THR A 71 5.66 -16.65 -6.44
CA THR A 71 4.85 -16.49 -7.65
C THR A 71 4.72 -15.03 -8.05
N MET A 72 4.03 -14.22 -7.25
CA MET A 72 3.61 -12.89 -7.65
C MET A 72 4.79 -11.96 -7.96
N ILE A 73 5.79 -11.85 -7.07
CA ILE A 73 6.93 -10.95 -7.30
C ILE A 73 7.84 -11.46 -8.43
N PRO A 74 8.21 -12.75 -8.51
CA PRO A 74 8.92 -13.30 -9.66
C PRO A 74 8.24 -13.01 -11.02
N ASP A 75 6.93 -13.26 -11.12
CA ASP A 75 6.17 -13.01 -12.36
C ASP A 75 6.16 -11.53 -12.75
N LEU A 76 6.09 -10.65 -11.74
CA LEU A 76 6.18 -9.21 -11.94
C LEU A 76 7.60 -8.79 -12.38
N ILE A 77 8.66 -9.38 -11.80
CA ILE A 77 10.04 -9.11 -12.23
C ILE A 77 10.22 -9.50 -13.70
N GLU A 78 9.74 -10.67 -14.11
CA GLU A 78 9.78 -11.08 -15.52
C GLU A 78 9.02 -10.07 -16.40
N SER A 79 7.80 -9.73 -16.00
CA SER A 79 6.96 -8.78 -16.74
C SER A 79 7.65 -7.43 -16.91
N PHE A 80 8.16 -6.84 -15.83
CA PHE A 80 8.83 -5.54 -15.87
C PHE A 80 10.20 -5.61 -16.55
N THR A 81 10.85 -6.77 -16.61
CA THR A 81 12.08 -6.97 -17.41
C THR A 81 11.76 -6.93 -18.91
N ILE A 82 10.66 -7.55 -19.35
CA ILE A 82 10.19 -7.46 -20.74
C ILE A 82 9.85 -6.00 -21.08
N LEU A 83 9.14 -5.33 -20.18
CA LEU A 83 8.76 -3.93 -20.40
C LEU A 83 9.96 -3.00 -20.42
N GLU A 84 10.97 -3.19 -19.57
CA GLU A 84 12.16 -2.34 -19.56
C GLU A 84 12.92 -2.43 -20.89
N LYS A 85 13.05 -3.62 -21.47
CA LYS A 85 13.66 -3.80 -22.80
C LYS A 85 12.93 -3.00 -23.88
N ASN A 86 11.60 -3.03 -23.87
CA ASN A 86 10.76 -2.42 -24.91
C ASN A 86 10.45 -0.93 -24.66
N TRP A 87 10.49 -0.49 -23.41
CA TRP A 87 10.00 0.81 -22.94
C TRP A 87 11.00 1.47 -21.98
N ASN A 88 12.27 1.52 -22.34
CA ASN A 88 13.28 2.22 -21.53
C ASN A 88 13.48 3.68 -21.92
N LEU A 89 13.87 4.47 -20.93
CA LEU A 89 14.09 5.90 -21.05
C LEU A 89 15.29 6.25 -21.96
N VAL A 90 16.31 5.38 -22.04
CA VAL A 90 17.49 5.64 -22.87
C VAL A 90 17.12 5.64 -24.36
N ASN A 91 16.35 4.65 -24.79
CA ASN A 91 15.81 4.59 -26.14
C ASN A 91 14.93 5.81 -26.45
N PHE A 92 14.10 6.24 -25.48
CA PHE A 92 13.29 7.43 -25.66
C PHE A 92 14.13 8.70 -25.87
N ILE A 93 15.19 8.88 -25.09
CA ILE A 93 16.08 10.05 -25.23
C ILE A 93 16.80 10.05 -26.58
N ASN A 94 17.23 8.87 -27.04
CA ASN A 94 17.99 8.74 -28.28
C ASN A 94 17.10 8.75 -29.54
N ASN A 95 15.86 8.27 -29.44
CA ASN A 95 14.91 8.17 -30.54
C ASN A 95 13.47 8.44 -30.05
N PRO A 96 13.13 9.71 -29.74
CA PRO A 96 11.84 10.05 -29.15
C PRO A 96 10.67 9.75 -30.08
N ASP A 97 10.85 9.94 -31.39
CA ASP A 97 9.82 9.76 -32.41
C ASP A 97 9.24 8.34 -32.41
N GLU A 98 10.07 7.31 -32.15
CA GLU A 98 9.61 5.92 -32.11
C GLU A 98 8.53 5.68 -31.05
N LEU A 99 8.68 6.27 -29.86
CA LEU A 99 7.71 6.09 -28.77
C LEU A 99 6.58 7.12 -28.83
N ILE A 100 6.83 8.31 -29.38
CA ILE A 100 5.78 9.31 -29.64
C ILE A 100 4.76 8.78 -30.64
N ASN A 101 5.22 8.05 -31.66
CA ASN A 101 4.32 7.42 -32.63
C ASN A 101 3.49 6.27 -32.02
N LYS A 102 3.84 5.78 -30.82
CA LYS A 102 3.09 4.76 -30.05
C LYS A 102 2.15 5.37 -28.99
N LEU A 103 1.94 6.70 -29.01
CA LEU A 103 1.21 7.39 -27.95
C LEU A 103 -0.32 7.23 -28.03
N ASP A 104 -0.91 6.98 -29.20
CA ASP A 104 -2.37 6.81 -29.34
C ASP A 104 -2.74 5.96 -30.57
N PHE A 105 -3.27 4.76 -30.32
CA PHE A 105 -4.17 4.05 -31.25
C PHE A 105 -5.64 4.06 -30.76
N ASP A 106 -5.98 4.74 -29.67
CA ASP A 106 -7.38 4.88 -29.24
C ASP A 106 -7.97 6.19 -29.79
N LYS A 107 -8.29 6.17 -31.09
CA LYS A 107 -9.17 7.18 -31.71
C LYS A 107 -10.61 7.12 -31.17
N ASP A 108 -10.95 6.03 -30.48
CA ASP A 108 -12.24 5.84 -29.85
C ASP A 108 -12.02 5.84 -28.34
N GLY A 109 -12.53 6.88 -27.66
CA GLY A 109 -12.37 7.10 -26.21
C GLY A 109 -13.07 6.08 -25.30
N ALA A 110 -13.03 4.79 -25.64
CA ALA A 110 -13.85 3.72 -25.07
C ALA A 110 -13.07 2.60 -24.34
N THR A 111 -11.77 2.43 -24.53
CA THR A 111 -11.04 1.24 -24.03
C THR A 111 -10.31 1.43 -22.70
N SER A 112 -10.55 2.52 -21.97
CA SER A 112 -9.81 2.84 -20.73
C SER A 112 -10.22 2.03 -19.49
N PHE A 113 -11.37 1.35 -19.51
CA PHE A 113 -11.91 0.59 -18.37
C PHE A 113 -11.74 -0.94 -18.47
N GLU A 114 -11.45 -1.49 -19.65
CA GLU A 114 -11.35 -2.95 -19.85
C GLU A 114 -9.91 -3.49 -19.77
N ILE A 115 -8.90 -2.62 -19.65
CA ILE A 115 -7.50 -3.02 -19.51
C ILE A 115 -7.21 -3.35 -18.04
N HIS A 116 -7.96 -4.29 -17.49
CA HIS A 116 -7.73 -4.80 -16.15
C HIS A 116 -7.48 -6.31 -16.23
N HIS A 117 -6.26 -6.66 -15.87
CA HIS A 117 -5.79 -7.98 -15.41
C HIS A 117 -5.17 -8.96 -16.43
N TYR A 118 -5.32 -8.80 -17.76
CA TYR A 118 -4.97 -9.89 -18.69
C TYR A 118 -3.98 -9.58 -19.83
N ILE A 119 -3.39 -8.39 -19.89
CA ILE A 119 -2.43 -8.11 -20.98
C ILE A 119 -1.07 -8.74 -20.65
N ASP A 120 -0.62 -9.68 -21.48
CA ASP A 120 0.77 -10.16 -21.49
C ASP A 120 1.69 -8.94 -21.72
N PRO A 121 2.74 -8.72 -20.91
CA PRO A 121 3.66 -7.59 -21.09
C PRO A 121 4.24 -7.49 -22.53
N LYS A 122 4.30 -8.58 -23.28
CA LYS A 122 4.73 -8.61 -24.69
C LYS A 122 3.70 -7.99 -25.65
N ASP A 123 2.44 -7.95 -25.27
CA ASP A 123 1.34 -7.44 -26.09
C ASP A 123 1.08 -5.94 -25.90
N ILE A 124 1.81 -5.29 -24.98
CA ILE A 124 1.74 -3.85 -24.77
C ILE A 124 2.37 -3.14 -25.97
N LYS A 125 1.52 -2.42 -26.73
CA LYS A 125 1.89 -1.74 -27.98
C LYS A 125 1.81 -0.21 -27.88
N SER A 126 1.14 0.33 -26.86
CA SER A 126 0.98 1.77 -26.68
C SER A 126 1.35 2.25 -25.27
N ILE A 127 1.65 3.54 -25.17
CA ILE A 127 1.94 4.19 -23.88
C ILE A 127 0.73 4.19 -22.94
N ASN A 128 -0.49 4.24 -23.48
CA ASN A 128 -1.71 4.14 -22.69
C ASN A 128 -1.87 2.74 -22.08
N GLN A 129 -1.63 1.68 -22.87
CA GLN A 129 -1.63 0.30 -22.38
C GLN A 129 -0.55 0.08 -21.33
N LEU A 130 0.66 0.63 -21.53
CA LEU A 130 1.74 0.59 -20.56
C LEU A 130 1.33 1.27 -19.24
N SER A 131 0.78 2.49 -19.31
CA SER A 131 0.30 3.23 -18.14
C SER A 131 -0.72 2.42 -17.35
N LYS A 132 -1.73 1.85 -18.03
CA LYS A 132 -2.79 1.05 -17.40
C LYS A 132 -2.28 -0.26 -16.81
N PHE A 133 -1.35 -0.91 -17.49
CA PHE A 133 -0.68 -2.09 -16.95
C PHE A 133 0.07 -1.74 -15.66
N ILE A 134 0.88 -0.66 -15.68
CA ILE A 134 1.63 -0.21 -14.50
C ILE A 134 0.67 0.14 -13.35
N GLU A 135 -0.36 0.96 -13.60
CA GLU A 135 -1.40 1.32 -12.60
C GLU A 135 -2.03 0.07 -11.97
N GLY A 136 -2.46 -0.88 -12.80
CA GLY A 136 -3.07 -2.12 -12.34
C GLY A 136 -2.12 -2.96 -11.48
N LYS A 137 -0.86 -3.11 -11.89
CA LYS A 137 0.11 -3.89 -11.10
C LYS A 137 0.50 -3.18 -9.80
N LEU A 138 0.69 -1.86 -9.82
CA LEU A 138 0.95 -1.08 -8.61
C LEU A 138 -0.19 -1.23 -7.58
N PHE A 139 -1.44 -1.19 -8.05
CA PHE A 139 -2.61 -1.41 -7.20
C PHE A 139 -2.62 -2.83 -6.60
N THR A 140 -2.43 -3.87 -7.42
CA THR A 140 -2.37 -5.26 -6.95
C THR A 140 -1.26 -5.48 -5.92
N ILE A 141 -0.05 -4.97 -6.17
CA ILE A 141 1.08 -5.09 -5.22
C ILE A 141 0.76 -4.38 -3.90
N SER A 142 0.19 -3.17 -3.98
CA SER A 142 -0.17 -2.39 -2.79
C SER A 142 -1.19 -3.12 -1.92
N ILE A 143 -2.21 -3.73 -2.53
CA ILE A 143 -3.19 -4.58 -1.82
C ILE A 143 -2.49 -5.77 -1.16
N SER A 144 -1.70 -6.54 -1.92
CA SER A 144 -1.05 -7.73 -1.39
C SER A 144 -0.14 -7.44 -0.20
N LEU A 145 0.62 -6.34 -0.25
CA LEU A 145 1.47 -5.91 0.86
C LEU A 145 0.66 -5.41 2.06
N SER A 146 -0.45 -4.70 1.81
CA SER A 146 -1.34 -4.20 2.87
C SER A 146 -2.06 -5.35 3.59
N GLU A 147 -2.44 -6.39 2.87
CA GLU A 147 -3.00 -7.62 3.44
C GLU A 147 -1.97 -8.33 4.32
N LEU A 148 -0.76 -8.57 3.80
CA LEU A 148 0.30 -9.21 4.59
C LEU A 148 0.64 -8.40 5.85
N TYR A 149 0.72 -7.08 5.73
CA TYR A 149 0.88 -6.17 6.86
C TYR A 149 -0.23 -6.34 7.91
N THR A 150 -1.49 -6.28 7.47
CA THR A 150 -2.65 -6.40 8.37
C THR A 150 -2.64 -7.75 9.06
N MET A 151 -2.28 -8.81 8.32
CA MET A 151 -2.20 -10.15 8.87
C MET A 151 -1.13 -10.30 9.94
N LEU A 152 0.06 -9.72 9.72
CA LEU A 152 1.14 -9.67 10.72
C LEU A 152 0.75 -8.88 11.97
N GLN A 153 -0.04 -7.81 11.84
CA GLN A 153 -0.52 -7.03 12.99
C GLN A 153 -1.50 -7.83 13.86
N VAL A 154 -2.37 -8.65 13.26
CA VAL A 154 -3.35 -9.47 14.00
C VAL A 154 -2.66 -10.54 14.84
N ILE A 155 -1.59 -11.15 14.34
CA ILE A 155 -0.84 -12.18 15.08
C ILE A 155 0.22 -11.59 16.01
N CYS A 156 0.36 -10.26 16.06
CA CYS A 156 1.31 -9.58 16.91
C CYS A 156 0.93 -9.77 18.40
N PRO A 157 1.87 -10.19 19.28
CA PRO A 157 1.60 -10.32 20.71
C PRO A 157 1.12 -9.01 21.35
N SER A 158 0.31 -9.11 22.41
CA SER A 158 -0.28 -7.95 23.09
C SER A 158 0.77 -7.00 23.68
N MET A 159 0.36 -5.75 23.93
CA MET A 159 1.25 -4.69 24.42
C MET A 159 1.85 -4.99 25.78
N ASP A 160 1.18 -5.80 26.60
CA ASP A 160 1.60 -6.17 27.95
C ASP A 160 2.79 -7.15 27.98
N GLN A 161 3.12 -7.76 26.83
CA GLN A 161 4.31 -8.60 26.64
C GLN A 161 5.45 -7.77 26.05
N THR A 162 6.03 -6.89 26.86
CA THR A 162 7.03 -5.88 26.44
C THR A 162 8.31 -6.47 25.83
N ASP A 163 8.63 -7.74 26.06
CA ASP A 163 9.87 -8.39 25.61
C ASP A 163 9.66 -9.62 24.71
N SER A 164 8.54 -9.67 23.96
CA SER A 164 8.32 -10.80 23.05
C SER A 164 9.23 -10.71 21.81
N HIS A 165 10.09 -11.72 21.62
CA HIS A 165 10.93 -11.86 20.41
C HIS A 165 10.10 -11.79 19.12
N SER A 166 8.94 -12.46 19.08
CA SER A 166 7.98 -12.37 17.96
C SER A 166 7.57 -10.93 17.65
N LYS A 167 7.37 -10.09 18.67
CA LYS A 167 6.98 -8.68 18.48
C LYS A 167 8.08 -7.88 17.81
N ILE A 168 9.34 -8.13 18.17
CA ILE A 168 10.51 -7.49 17.54
C ILE A 168 10.61 -7.92 16.06
N LEU A 169 10.47 -9.21 15.78
CA LEU A 169 10.49 -9.74 14.41
C LEU A 169 9.36 -9.13 13.57
N ILE A 170 8.13 -9.14 14.07
CA ILE A 170 6.96 -8.58 13.37
C ILE A 170 7.15 -7.08 13.11
N ALA A 171 7.63 -6.32 14.10
CA ALA A 171 7.86 -4.88 13.93
C ALA A 171 8.90 -4.57 12.84
N ALA A 172 10.00 -5.33 12.80
CA ALA A 172 11.03 -5.19 11.78
C ALA A 172 10.50 -5.49 10.36
N LEU A 173 9.63 -6.50 10.22
CA LEU A 173 8.99 -6.84 8.96
C LEU A 173 8.02 -5.75 8.50
N VAL A 174 7.12 -5.36 9.41
CA VAL A 174 6.04 -4.41 9.17
C VAL A 174 6.56 -3.06 8.71
N SER A 175 7.57 -2.49 9.38
CA SER A 175 8.08 -1.16 9.03
C SER A 175 8.58 -1.09 7.59
N ASN A 176 9.21 -2.17 7.10
CA ASN A 176 9.70 -2.25 5.72
C ASN A 176 8.54 -2.49 4.73
N LEU A 177 7.60 -3.39 5.05
CA LEU A 177 6.43 -3.66 4.21
C LEU A 177 5.59 -2.40 3.97
N VAL A 178 5.38 -1.58 5.02
CA VAL A 178 4.68 -0.29 4.91
C VAL A 178 5.44 0.67 3.99
N GLY A 179 6.78 0.71 4.09
CA GLY A 179 7.61 1.51 3.21
C GLY A 179 7.44 1.14 1.73
N TYR A 180 7.43 -0.16 1.42
CA TYR A 180 7.18 -0.64 0.06
C TYR A 180 5.76 -0.33 -0.40
N ALA A 181 4.74 -0.65 0.40
CA ALA A 181 3.34 -0.40 0.07
C ALA A 181 3.09 1.09 -0.23
N LYS A 182 3.61 1.98 0.63
CA LYS A 182 3.53 3.43 0.41
C LYS A 182 4.21 3.83 -0.89
N GLY A 183 5.41 3.30 -1.18
CA GLY A 183 6.12 3.58 -2.43
C GLY A 183 5.33 3.21 -3.69
N TYR A 184 4.58 2.11 -3.65
CA TYR A 184 3.72 1.69 -4.76
C TYR A 184 2.45 2.54 -4.88
N VAL A 185 1.82 2.91 -3.76
CA VAL A 185 0.67 3.84 -3.72
C VAL A 185 1.06 5.23 -4.24
N ASP A 186 2.19 5.76 -3.81
CA ASP A 186 2.70 7.04 -4.31
C ASP A 186 2.97 6.96 -5.83
N GLY A 187 3.44 5.82 -6.31
CA GLY A 187 3.60 5.56 -7.74
C GLY A 187 2.28 5.58 -8.51
N PHE A 188 1.24 4.95 -7.96
CA PHE A 188 -0.11 4.94 -8.55
C PHE A 188 -0.68 6.36 -8.65
N ASN A 189 -0.60 7.14 -7.56
CA ASN A 189 -1.08 8.52 -7.49
C ASN A 189 -0.36 9.49 -8.43
N VAL A 190 0.86 9.16 -8.85
CA VAL A 190 1.64 9.97 -9.80
C VAL A 190 1.22 9.67 -11.25
N LEU A 191 0.78 8.44 -11.56
CA LEU A 191 0.35 8.03 -12.89
C LEU A 191 -1.12 8.35 -13.17
N GLU A 192 -2.00 8.23 -12.17
CA GLU A 192 -3.46 8.48 -12.28
C GLU A 192 -3.82 9.87 -12.86
N PRO A 193 -3.18 11.00 -12.47
CA PRO A 193 -3.53 12.33 -12.97
C PRO A 193 -3.21 12.56 -14.45
N LEU A 194 -2.39 11.69 -15.06
CA LEU A 194 -2.07 11.76 -16.49
C LEU A 194 -3.19 11.19 -17.37
N ALA A 195 -4.06 10.33 -16.82
CA ALA A 195 -5.21 9.77 -17.53
C ALA A 195 -6.43 10.73 -17.57
N VAL A 196 -6.53 11.66 -16.61
CA VAL A 196 -7.77 12.43 -16.35
C VAL A 196 -7.77 13.82 -17.02
N ARG A 197 -6.65 14.31 -17.55
CA ARG A 197 -6.59 15.66 -18.14
C ARG A 197 -7.12 15.70 -19.58
N LYS A 198 -8.44 15.58 -19.74
CA LYS A 198 -9.16 15.96 -20.97
C LYS A 198 -9.14 17.48 -21.23
N SER A 199 -8.92 18.29 -20.19
CA SER A 199 -9.04 19.76 -20.24
C SER A 199 -8.00 20.46 -21.15
N PRO A 200 -6.70 20.11 -21.15
CA PRO A 200 -5.74 20.68 -22.08
C PRO A 200 -6.04 20.27 -23.52
N ILE A 201 -6.32 18.98 -23.78
CA ILE A 201 -6.57 18.45 -25.12
C ILE A 201 -7.78 19.13 -25.77
N TYR A 202 -8.89 19.30 -25.03
CA TYR A 202 -10.05 20.04 -25.52
C TYR A 202 -9.72 21.50 -25.85
N LYS A 203 -8.93 22.18 -25.01
CA LYS A 203 -8.51 23.58 -25.26
C LYS A 203 -7.59 23.68 -26.48
N ILE A 204 -6.67 22.73 -26.64
CA ILE A 204 -5.75 22.63 -27.78
C ILE A 204 -6.53 22.42 -29.08
N GLN A 205 -7.52 21.52 -29.08
CA GLN A 205 -8.36 21.24 -30.26
C GLN A 205 -9.25 22.42 -30.64
N LYS A 206 -9.72 23.19 -29.65
CA LYS A 206 -10.59 24.36 -29.84
C LYS A 206 -9.83 25.62 -30.30
N HIS A 207 -8.57 25.75 -29.92
CA HIS A 207 -7.74 26.94 -30.15
C HIS A 207 -6.43 26.59 -30.86
N LYS A 208 -6.53 25.97 -32.05
CA LYS A 208 -5.38 25.51 -32.84
C LYS A 208 -4.44 26.63 -33.30
N GLU A 209 -4.94 27.86 -33.29
CA GLU A 209 -4.20 29.08 -33.62
C GLU A 209 -3.14 29.46 -32.57
N ILE A 210 -3.23 28.92 -31.35
CA ILE A 210 -2.33 29.27 -30.24
C ILE A 210 -1.14 28.30 -30.22
N LYS A 211 0.02 28.75 -30.70
CA LYS A 211 1.28 27.97 -30.72
C LYS A 211 1.72 27.44 -29.34
N ASP A 212 1.42 28.18 -28.27
CA ASP A 212 1.74 27.76 -26.91
C ASP A 212 0.96 26.50 -26.50
N LEU A 213 -0.25 26.32 -27.04
CA LEU A 213 -1.05 25.12 -26.80
C LEU A 213 -0.48 23.88 -27.50
N GLU A 214 0.07 24.04 -28.71
CA GLU A 214 0.78 22.96 -29.42
C GLU A 214 2.06 22.55 -28.68
N SER A 215 2.84 23.53 -28.19
CA SER A 215 4.04 23.27 -27.39
C SER A 215 3.70 22.54 -26.08
N LEU A 216 2.62 22.96 -25.42
CA LEU A 216 2.10 22.33 -24.22
C LEU A 216 1.61 20.89 -24.48
N GLU A 217 0.97 20.63 -25.63
CA GLU A 217 0.58 19.28 -26.04
C GLU A 217 1.79 18.36 -26.13
N ASN A 218 2.83 18.81 -26.85
CA ASN A 218 4.06 18.05 -27.00
C ASN A 218 4.73 17.80 -25.65
N GLU A 219 4.84 18.81 -24.78
CA GLU A 219 5.37 18.64 -23.44
C GLU A 219 4.61 17.54 -22.65
N PHE A 220 3.28 17.52 -22.73
CA PHE A 220 2.48 16.47 -22.08
C PHE A 220 2.78 15.07 -22.64
N LYS A 221 2.92 14.93 -23.96
CA LYS A 221 3.27 13.65 -24.61
C LYS A 221 4.62 13.15 -24.14
N TYR A 222 5.64 14.00 -24.22
CA TYR A 222 7.00 13.67 -23.79
C TYR A 222 7.06 13.33 -22.31
N LYS A 223 6.40 14.13 -21.47
CA LYS A 223 6.32 13.89 -20.03
C LYS A 223 5.68 12.55 -19.73
N ARG A 224 4.58 12.20 -20.40
CA ARG A 224 3.89 10.92 -20.19
C ARG A 224 4.77 9.72 -20.54
N ILE A 225 5.43 9.75 -21.70
CA ILE A 225 6.34 8.68 -22.13
C ILE A 225 7.49 8.54 -21.13
N ALA A 226 8.15 9.64 -20.82
CA ALA A 226 9.28 9.65 -19.89
C ALA A 226 8.88 9.10 -18.51
N LEU A 227 7.69 9.45 -18.02
CA LEU A 227 7.19 8.94 -16.76
C LEU A 227 6.97 7.42 -16.81
N CYS A 228 6.26 6.92 -17.82
CA CYS A 228 6.00 5.48 -17.95
C CYS A 228 7.32 4.70 -18.03
N CYS A 229 8.26 5.12 -18.88
CA CYS A 229 9.57 4.48 -19.01
C CYS A 229 10.37 4.50 -17.70
N SER A 230 10.35 5.65 -16.99
CA SER A 230 11.05 5.78 -15.70
C SER A 230 10.43 4.88 -14.62
N TYR A 231 9.10 4.80 -14.59
CA TYR A 231 8.39 3.96 -13.63
C TYR A 231 8.59 2.47 -13.89
N THR A 232 8.63 2.03 -15.16
CA THR A 232 8.97 0.64 -15.50
C THR A 232 10.29 0.22 -14.84
N LYS A 233 11.34 1.01 -15.02
CA LYS A 233 12.67 0.74 -14.43
C LYS A 233 12.65 0.82 -12.90
N ARG A 234 11.99 1.84 -12.34
CA ARG A 234 11.91 2.04 -10.88
C ARG A 234 11.16 0.90 -10.19
N ILE A 235 10.06 0.43 -10.79
CA ILE A 235 9.26 -0.68 -10.26
C ILE A 235 10.08 -1.97 -10.32
N LEU A 236 10.76 -2.24 -11.44
CA LEU A 236 11.64 -3.40 -11.55
C LEU A 236 12.69 -3.43 -10.44
N ALA A 237 13.39 -2.32 -10.22
CA ALA A 237 14.36 -2.20 -9.12
C ALA A 237 13.71 -2.41 -7.74
N SER A 238 12.55 -1.81 -7.50
CA SER A 238 11.80 -1.97 -6.25
C SER A 238 11.37 -3.43 -6.01
N LEU A 239 10.96 -4.15 -7.06
CA LEU A 239 10.57 -5.56 -6.97
C LEU A 239 11.76 -6.45 -6.60
N TYR A 240 12.96 -6.20 -7.16
CA TYR A 240 14.17 -6.90 -6.74
C TYR A 240 14.50 -6.64 -5.27
N CYS A 241 14.40 -5.38 -4.82
CA CYS A 241 14.62 -5.03 -3.41
C CYS A 241 13.60 -5.72 -2.49
N LEU A 242 12.33 -5.73 -2.87
CA LEU A 242 11.25 -6.38 -2.13
C LEU A 242 11.45 -7.90 -2.06
N LEU A 243 11.74 -8.57 -3.18
CA LEU A 243 11.99 -10.01 -3.20
C LEU A 243 13.15 -10.39 -2.29
N ASN A 244 14.28 -9.69 -2.44
CA ASN A 244 15.45 -9.92 -1.59
C ASN A 244 15.16 -9.64 -0.11
N PHE A 245 14.37 -8.60 0.20
CA PHE A 245 13.93 -8.33 1.55
C PHE A 245 13.12 -9.50 2.12
N LEU A 246 12.12 -9.99 1.40
CA LEU A 246 11.28 -11.10 1.86
C LEU A 246 12.13 -12.37 2.04
N GLN A 247 12.90 -12.76 1.03
CA GLN A 247 13.77 -13.95 1.09
C GLN A 247 14.77 -13.92 2.26
N LYS A 248 15.41 -12.77 2.52
CA LYS A 248 16.32 -12.62 3.67
C LYS A 248 15.62 -12.73 5.02
N ASN A 249 14.31 -12.51 5.04
CA ASN A 249 13.50 -12.56 6.24
C ASN A 249 12.63 -13.83 6.33
N GLN A 250 12.85 -14.82 5.46
CA GLN A 250 12.13 -16.09 5.49
C GLN A 250 12.21 -16.74 6.88
N SER A 251 13.41 -16.81 7.45
CA SER A 251 13.62 -17.42 8.76
C SER A 251 12.85 -16.71 9.87
N ASN A 252 12.67 -15.40 9.77
CA ASN A 252 11.91 -14.61 10.73
C ASN A 252 10.41 -14.94 10.62
N PHE A 253 9.90 -15.12 9.40
CA PHE A 253 8.54 -15.59 9.15
C PHE A 253 8.31 -17.01 9.67
N ASP A 254 9.23 -17.93 9.40
CA ASP A 254 9.17 -19.31 9.89
C ASP A 254 9.20 -19.34 11.43
N GLU A 255 10.02 -18.48 12.05
CA GLU A 255 10.08 -18.37 13.51
C GLU A 255 8.78 -17.82 14.09
N ILE A 256 8.18 -16.78 13.49
CA ILE A 256 6.86 -16.26 13.90
C ILE A 256 5.82 -17.39 13.85
N LYS A 257 5.82 -18.21 12.79
CA LYS A 257 4.92 -19.38 12.66
C LYS A 257 5.13 -20.39 13.79
N ILE A 258 6.38 -20.72 14.10
CA ILE A 258 6.72 -21.66 15.19
C ILE A 258 6.33 -21.09 16.55
N GLN A 259 6.65 -19.83 16.84
CA GLN A 259 6.38 -19.21 18.14
C GLN A 259 4.89 -19.05 18.40
N THR A 260 4.12 -18.67 17.37
CA THR A 260 2.65 -18.60 17.48
C THR A 260 2.03 -19.98 17.70
N ASN A 261 2.64 -21.05 17.17
CA ASN A 261 2.25 -22.42 17.46
C ASN A 261 2.72 -22.94 18.83
N LYS A 262 3.75 -22.33 19.44
CA LYS A 262 4.31 -22.71 20.75
C LYS A 262 3.72 -21.94 21.93
N ALA A 263 3.15 -20.76 21.73
CA ALA A 263 2.41 -20.00 22.76
C ALA A 263 1.06 -20.67 23.13
N ARG A 264 0.93 -21.97 22.87
CA ARG A 264 -0.18 -22.87 23.17
C ARG A 264 0.08 -23.57 24.50
#